data_AF-A0A9D9N1W4-F1
#
_entry.id   AF-A0A9D9N1W4-F1
#
_cell.length_a   1.000
_cell.length_b   1.000
_cell.length_c   1.000
_cell.angle_alpha   90.00
_cell.angle_beta   90.00
_cell.angle_gamma   90.00
#
_symmetry.space_group_name_H-M   'P 1'
#
loop_
_entity.id
_entity.type
_entity.pdbx_description
1 polymer ?
#
loop_
_entity_poly.entity_id
_entity_poly.type
_entity_poly.pdbx_seq_one_letter_code
_entity_poly.pdbx_strand_id
1 'polypeptide(L)'
;MVEKNLVDIFSIRTDNKPMLNQIINRAFKCQESDMRYNKMREFRVFFTSRKTLLNEFNHFEGNMNIFQPAIDITKSALQKEIIEITEKLQEVRSFISK
;
A
#
# COMPACT_ATOMS: atom_id res chain seq x y z
N MET A 1 2.17 5.99 5.72
CA MET A 1 3.37 5.12 5.58
C MET A 1 3.55 4.54 4.17
N VAL A 2 2.54 3.86 3.62
CA VAL A 2 2.62 3.17 2.32
C VAL A 2 2.78 4.12 1.14
N GLU A 3 2.06 5.25 1.13
CA GLU A 3 2.19 6.28 0.09
C GLU A 3 3.64 6.76 -0.06
N LYS A 4 4.28 7.12 1.05
CA LYS A 4 5.68 7.55 1.07
C LYS A 4 6.60 6.48 0.48
N ASN A 5 6.42 5.22 0.88
CA ASN A 5 7.23 4.12 0.36
C ASN A 5 7.06 3.95 -1.17
N LEU A 6 5.84 3.98 -1.69
CA LEU A 6 5.60 3.86 -3.14
C LEU A 6 6.16 5.06 -3.90
N VAL A 7 6.01 6.26 -3.36
CA VAL A 7 6.60 7.48 -3.93
C VAL A 7 8.12 7.36 -4.02
N ASP A 8 8.78 6.89 -2.96
CA ASP A 8 10.23 6.72 -2.91
C ASP A 8 10.71 5.64 -3.88
N ILE A 9 10.05 4.48 -3.92
CA ILE A 9 10.45 3.35 -4.78
C ILE A 9 10.35 3.72 -6.26
N PHE A 10 9.27 4.39 -6.65
CA PHE A 10 8.97 4.67 -8.05
C PHE A 10 9.31 6.12 -8.45
N SER A 11 9.89 6.91 -7.54
CA SER A 11 10.22 8.32 -7.74
C SER A 11 9.03 9.13 -8.31
N ILE A 12 7.84 8.93 -7.74
CA ILE A 12 6.59 9.54 -8.23
C ILE A 12 6.54 11.02 -7.82
N ARG A 13 6.26 11.92 -8.76
CA ARG A 13 6.04 13.34 -8.44
C ARG A 13 4.72 13.53 -7.66
N THR A 14 4.80 14.24 -6.53
CA THR A 14 3.69 14.48 -5.58
C THR A 14 3.23 15.94 -5.51
N ASP A 15 3.44 16.68 -6.59
CA ASP A 15 3.12 18.10 -6.76
C ASP A 15 1.69 18.49 -6.40
N ASN A 16 0.72 17.58 -6.56
CA ASN A 16 -0.70 17.82 -6.31
C ASN A 16 -1.31 17.00 -5.15
N LYS A 17 -0.51 16.54 -4.16
CA LYS A 17 -0.97 15.63 -3.09
C LYS A 17 -1.85 14.49 -3.64
N PRO A 18 -1.31 13.65 -4.54
CA PRO A 18 -2.09 12.61 -5.19
C PRO A 18 -2.70 11.66 -4.16
N MET A 19 -3.95 11.26 -4.37
CA MET A 19 -4.59 10.24 -3.53
C MET A 19 -3.84 8.91 -3.65
N LEU A 20 -3.84 8.08 -2.60
CA LEU A 20 -3.23 6.75 -2.61
C LEU A 20 -3.55 5.93 -3.86
N ASN A 21 -4.80 5.94 -4.34
CA ASN A 21 -5.19 5.24 -5.56
C ASN A 21 -4.46 5.76 -6.82
N GLN A 22 -4.22 7.07 -6.91
CA GLN A 22 -3.45 7.66 -8.00
C GLN A 22 -1.97 7.27 -7.89
N ILE A 23 -1.42 7.21 -6.68
CA ILE A 23 -0.05 6.74 -6.43
C ILE A 23 0.10 5.28 -6.84
N ILE A 24 -0.81 4.39 -6.42
CA ILE A 24 -0.81 2.96 -6.79
C ILE A 24 -0.88 2.80 -8.31
N ASN A 25 -1.79 3.52 -8.97
CA ASN A 25 -1.93 3.44 -10.42
C ASN A 25 -0.70 3.95 -11.17
N ARG A 26 -0.01 4.98 -10.65
CA ARG A 26 1.25 5.48 -11.23
C ARG A 26 2.40 4.51 -10.99
N ALA A 27 2.53 3.98 -9.77
CA ALA A 27 3.57 3.05 -9.37
C ALA A 27 3.58 1.78 -10.24
N PHE A 28 2.40 1.20 -10.46
CA PHE A 28 2.27 -0.09 -11.15
C PHE A 28 1.72 0.06 -12.58
N LYS A 29 1.95 1.21 -13.21
CA LYS A 29 1.64 1.40 -14.62
C LYS A 29 2.63 0.62 -15.46
N CYS A 30 2.15 -0.42 -16.13
CA CYS A 30 2.97 -1.31 -16.94
C CYS A 30 2.23 -1.68 -18.23
N GLN A 31 2.96 -1.78 -19.35
CA GLN A 31 2.41 -2.23 -20.64
C GLN A 31 2.26 -3.75 -20.62
N GLU A 32 1.25 -4.28 -21.33
CA GLU A 32 1.02 -5.74 -21.37
C GLU A 32 2.18 -6.52 -22.00
N SER A 33 2.97 -5.85 -22.85
CA SER A 33 4.15 -6.40 -23.50
C SER A 33 5.41 -6.44 -22.61
N ASP A 34 5.39 -5.82 -21.42
CA ASP A 34 6.53 -5.84 -20.50
C ASP A 34 6.57 -7.21 -19.77
N MET A 35 7.74 -7.83 -19.71
CA MET A 35 7.97 -9.09 -19.01
C MET A 35 7.56 -9.03 -17.51
N ARG A 36 7.54 -7.82 -16.93
CA ARG A 36 7.14 -7.55 -15.54
C ARG A 36 5.64 -7.33 -15.37
N TYR A 37 4.86 -7.31 -16.47
CA TYR A 37 3.43 -6.96 -16.47
C TYR A 37 2.62 -7.75 -15.44
N ASN A 38 2.78 -9.08 -15.43
CA ASN A 38 2.04 -9.94 -14.51
C ASN A 38 2.32 -9.59 -13.05
N LYS A 39 3.58 -9.33 -12.70
CA LYS A 39 3.97 -9.01 -11.32
C LYS A 39 3.55 -7.60 -10.92
N MET A 40 3.71 -6.62 -11.81
CA MET A 40 3.21 -5.26 -11.62
C MET A 40 1.69 -5.24 -11.42
N ARG A 41 0.95 -6.04 -12.21
CA ARG A 41 -0.51 -6.19 -12.08
C ARG A 41 -0.90 -6.84 -10.74
N GLU A 42 -0.18 -7.88 -10.30
CA GLU A 42 -0.38 -8.50 -8.98
C GLU A 42 -0.24 -7.46 -7.86
N PHE A 43 0.83 -6.67 -7.87
CA PHE A 43 1.04 -5.61 -6.89
C PHE A 43 -0.06 -4.56 -6.94
N ARG A 44 -0.48 -4.12 -8.13
CA ARG A 44 -1.58 -3.16 -8.28
C ARG A 44 -2.87 -3.68 -7.64
N VAL A 45 -3.24 -4.94 -7.90
CA VAL A 45 -4.43 -5.56 -7.34
C VAL A 45 -4.34 -5.63 -5.82
N PHE A 46 -3.19 -6.06 -5.29
CA PHE A 46 -2.95 -6.16 -3.84
C PHE A 46 -3.12 -4.82 -3.11
N PHE A 47 -2.51 -3.74 -3.61
CA PHE A 47 -2.59 -2.43 -2.94
C PHE A 47 -3.95 -1.77 -3.14
N THR A 48 -4.61 -2.01 -4.28
CA THR A 48 -5.96 -1.48 -4.53
C THR A 48 -7.01 -2.15 -3.62
N SER A 49 -6.92 -3.46 -3.42
CA SER A 49 -7.88 -4.19 -2.58
C SER A 49 -7.82 -3.76 -1.11
N ARG A 50 -6.65 -3.31 -0.64
CA ARG A 50 -6.43 -2.83 0.74
C ARG A 50 -6.50 -1.31 0.90
N LYS A 51 -6.91 -0.56 -0.13
CA LYS A 51 -6.91 0.92 -0.10
C LYS A 51 -7.68 1.53 1.08
N THR A 52 -8.78 0.89 1.49
CA THR A 52 -9.63 1.37 2.60
C THR A 52 -8.86 1.25 3.91
N LEU A 53 -8.27 0.08 4.18
CA LEU A 53 -7.45 -0.17 5.35
C LEU A 53 -6.19 0.73 5.38
N LEU A 54 -5.58 0.98 4.21
CA LEU A 54 -4.44 1.88 4.08
C LEU A 54 -4.78 3.36 4.38
N ASN A 55 -5.96 3.81 3.95
CA ASN A 55 -6.46 5.16 4.25
C ASN A 55 -6.86 5.28 5.72
N GLU A 56 -7.52 4.27 6.25
CA GLU A 56 -7.88 4.18 7.66
C GLU A 56 -6.63 4.20 8.56
N PHE A 57 -5.54 3.53 8.17
CA PHE A 57 -4.27 3.58 8.90
C PHE A 57 -3.70 5.01 9.02
N ASN A 58 -3.73 5.79 7.93
CA ASN A 58 -3.33 7.22 7.96
C ASN A 58 -4.24 8.06 8.89
N HIS A 59 -5.47 7.62 9.18
CA HIS A 59 -6.41 8.28 10.09
C HIS A 59 -6.29 7.79 11.54
N PHE A 60 -6.00 6.50 11.76
CA PHE A 60 -5.95 5.85 13.08
C PHE A 60 -4.75 6.25 13.94
N GLU A 61 -3.66 6.76 13.36
CA GLU A 61 -2.58 7.38 14.16
C GLU A 61 -3.07 8.62 14.97
N GLY A 62 -4.25 9.18 14.65
CA GLY A 62 -4.79 10.36 15.31
C GLY A 62 -5.77 10.14 16.48
N ASN A 63 -6.36 8.95 16.66
CA ASN A 63 -7.40 8.77 17.70
C ASN A 63 -7.66 7.30 18.09
N MET A 64 -6.82 6.74 18.96
CA MET A 64 -6.94 5.36 19.49
C MET A 64 -7.89 5.23 20.71
N ASN A 65 -9.07 5.87 20.72
CA ASN A 65 -9.92 5.89 21.94
C ASN A 65 -11.41 5.47 21.79
N ILE A 66 -11.88 5.01 20.63
CA ILE A 66 -13.35 4.84 20.43
C ILE A 66 -13.89 3.40 20.27
N PHE A 67 -13.11 2.31 20.40
CA PHE A 67 -13.63 0.95 20.12
C PHE A 67 -13.20 -0.19 21.08
N GLN A 68 -13.13 0.06 22.38
CA GLN A 68 -12.46 -0.84 23.34
C GLN A 68 -12.92 -2.32 23.45
N PRO A 69 -14.14 -2.77 23.06
CA PRO A 69 -14.47 -4.21 23.06
C PRO A 69 -14.18 -4.95 21.73
N ALA A 70 -14.26 -4.28 20.57
CA ALA A 70 -13.95 -4.87 19.26
C ALA A 70 -12.44 -4.86 18.95
N ILE A 71 -11.66 -4.09 19.72
CA ILE A 71 -10.24 -3.82 19.49
C ILE A 71 -9.34 -5.06 19.50
N ASP A 72 -9.64 -6.15 20.22
CA ASP A 72 -8.68 -7.26 20.34
C ASP A 72 -8.60 -8.17 19.10
N ILE A 73 -9.75 -8.61 18.56
CA ILE A 73 -9.78 -9.39 17.30
C ILE A 73 -9.34 -8.49 16.14
N THR A 74 -9.83 -7.25 16.12
CA THR A 74 -9.49 -6.25 15.10
C THR A 74 -8.00 -5.89 15.14
N LYS A 75 -7.36 -5.86 16.31
CA LYS A 75 -5.90 -5.66 16.43
C LYS A 75 -5.12 -6.79 15.78
N SER A 76 -5.48 -8.05 16.03
CA SER A 76 -4.74 -9.18 15.46
C SER A 76 -4.88 -9.26 13.94
N ALA A 77 -6.07 -9.01 13.41
CA ALA A 77 -6.32 -8.94 11.97
C ALA A 77 -5.60 -7.72 11.35
N LEU A 78 -5.69 -6.55 11.98
CA LEU A 78 -5.01 -5.33 11.54
C LEU A 78 -3.48 -5.49 11.57
N GLN A 79 -2.93 -6.14 12.60
CA GLN A 79 -1.50 -6.44 12.69
C GLN A 79 -1.05 -7.38 11.57
N LYS A 80 -1.83 -8.43 11.27
CA LYS A 80 -1.55 -9.30 10.11
C LYS A 80 -1.56 -8.52 8.81
N GLU A 81 -2.56 -7.68 8.60
CA GLU A 81 -2.64 -6.83 7.40
C GLU A 81 -1.43 -5.87 7.29
N ILE A 82 -0.99 -5.28 8.40
CA ILE A 82 0.21 -4.44 8.43
C ILE A 82 1.46 -5.22 8.06
N ILE A 83 1.63 -6.44 8.59
CA ILE A 83 2.75 -7.32 8.27
C ILE A 83 2.72 -7.66 6.78
N GLU A 84 1.58 -8.11 6.26
CA GLU A 84 1.43 -8.45 4.84
C GLU A 84 1.72 -7.27 3.91
N ILE A 85 1.26 -6.07 4.27
CA ILE A 85 1.55 -4.84 3.50
C ILE A 85 3.03 -4.49 3.54
N THR A 86 3.69 -4.68 4.68
CA THR A 86 5.12 -4.40 4.87
C THR A 86 5.97 -5.40 4.08
N GLU A 87 5.65 -6.69 4.16
CA GLU A 87 6.29 -7.75 3.37
C GLU A 87 6.11 -7.51 1.88
N LYS A 88 4.89 -7.14 1.44
CA LYS A 88 4.63 -6.83 0.04
C LYS A 88 5.41 -5.59 -0.42
N LEU A 89 5.58 -4.57 0.42
CA LEU A 89 6.45 -3.42 0.10
C LEU A 89 7.92 -3.83 -0.05
N GLN A 90 8.42 -4.73 0.79
CA GLN A 90 9.77 -5.27 0.65
C GLN A 90 9.93 -6.09 -0.64
N GLU A 91 8.91 -6.87 -1.00
CA GLU A 91 8.87 -7.61 -2.25
C GLU A 91 8.92 -6.65 -3.46
N VAL A 92 8.13 -5.57 -3.43
CA VAL A 92 8.17 -4.53 -4.47
C VAL A 92 9.56 -3.90 -4.56
N ARG A 93 10.18 -3.53 -3.44
CA ARG A 93 11.55 -2.96 -3.42
C ARG A 93 12.55 -3.91 -4.06
N SER A 94 12.50 -5.18 -3.67
CA SER A 94 13.41 -6.21 -4.17
C SER A 94 13.18 -6.51 -5.66
N PHE A 95 11.94 -6.43 -6.12
CA PHE A 95 11.57 -6.66 -7.52
C PHE A 95 12.01 -5.50 -8.42
N ILE A 96 11.89 -4.26 -7.96
CA ILE A 96 12.27 -3.07 -8.74
C ILE A 96 13.80 -2.84 -8.74
N SER A 97 14.49 -3.26 -7.68
CA SER A 97 15.95 -3.13 -7.59
C SER A 97 16.72 -4.21 -8.37
N LYS A 98 16.02 -5.20 -8.96
CA LYS A 98 16.59 -6.23 -9.85
C LYS A 98 16.47 -5.82 -11.30
#